data_AF-A0A357FZC0-F1
#
_entry.id   AF-A0A357FZC0-F1
#
_cell.length_a   1.000
_cell.length_b   1.000
_cell.length_c   1.000
_cell.angle_alpha   90.00
_cell.angle_beta   90.00
_cell.angle_gamma   90.00
#
_symmetry.space_group_name_H-M   'P 1'
#
loop_
_entity.id
_entity.type
_entity.pdbx_description
1 polymer ?
#
loop_
_entity_poly.entity_id
_entity_poly.type
_entity_poly.pdbx_seq_one_letter_code
_entity_poly.pdbx_strand_id
1 'polypeptide(L)'
;MLSKRDQLNKDIQEILDHQTDGWGVKVTDVAIKHVDIDPTMVRAIAKQAEAERERRAKIINAEGELQAAKQLDEAATILARRPETMQLRYLGTLGEFVNSKGSTIVLPMPMDLLSAVLGKKAA
;
A
#
# COMPACT_ATOMS: atom_id res chain seq x y z
N MET A 1 -0.75 17.76 10.17
CA MET A 1 -0.91 18.74 11.26
C MET A 1 0.09 19.89 11.18
N LEU A 2 1.30 19.71 10.64
CA LEU A 2 2.23 20.81 10.37
C LEU A 2 1.68 21.79 9.31
N SER A 3 1.19 21.25 8.19
CA SER A 3 0.65 22.04 7.07
C SER A 3 -0.58 22.89 7.40
N LYS A 4 -1.33 22.57 8.47
CA LYS A 4 -2.43 23.43 8.93
C LYS A 4 -1.97 24.55 9.87
N ARG A 5 -0.81 24.41 10.51
CA ARG A 5 -0.26 25.44 11.42
C ARG A 5 0.30 26.63 10.63
N ASP A 6 1.01 26.36 9.54
CA ASP A 6 1.56 27.43 8.70
C ASP A 6 0.46 28.30 8.07
N GLN A 7 -0.64 27.66 7.64
CA GLN A 7 -1.81 28.35 7.12
C GLN A 7 -2.45 29.22 8.21
N LEU A 8 -2.69 28.65 9.40
CA LEU A 8 -3.32 29.35 10.51
C LEU A 8 -2.47 30.52 11.03
N ASN A 9 -1.15 30.37 11.06
CA ASN A 9 -0.24 31.47 11.45
C ASN A 9 -0.33 32.63 10.46
N LYS A 10 -0.41 32.36 9.15
CA LYS A 10 -0.60 33.39 8.12
C LYS A 10 -1.93 34.09 8.27
N ASP A 11 -3.01 33.33 8.45
CA ASP A 11 -4.35 33.89 8.63
C ASP A 11 -4.39 34.83 9.86
N ILE A 12 -3.77 34.42 10.97
CA ILE A 12 -3.69 35.24 12.19
C ILE A 12 -2.79 36.48 11.98
N GLN A 13 -1.67 36.33 11.27
CA GLN A 13 -0.78 37.45 10.96
C GLN A 13 -1.51 38.52 10.14
N GLU A 14 -2.24 38.13 9.10
CA GLU A 14 -2.99 39.05 8.25
C GLU A 14 -4.08 39.81 9.03
N ILE A 15 -4.80 39.11 9.90
CA ILE A 15 -5.83 39.72 10.77
C ILE A 15 -5.20 40.74 11.72
N LEU A 16 -4.06 40.39 12.33
CA LEU A 16 -3.38 41.27 13.29
C LEU A 16 -2.78 42.49 12.59
N ASP A 17 -2.10 42.33 11.46
CA ASP A 17 -1.47 43.44 10.71
C ASP A 17 -2.54 44.48 10.32
N HIS A 18 -3.68 44.02 9.79
CA HIS A 18 -4.81 44.90 9.44
C HIS A 18 -5.39 45.66 10.65
N GLN A 19 -5.39 45.05 11.84
CA GLN A 19 -5.87 45.72 13.06
C GLN A 19 -4.84 46.69 13.65
N THR A 20 -3.55 46.43 13.47
CA THR A 20 -2.46 47.23 14.06
C THR A 20 -1.94 48.34 13.16
N ASP A 21 -2.29 48.35 11.87
CA ASP A 21 -1.97 49.43 10.91
C ASP A 21 -2.42 50.81 11.41
N GLY A 22 -3.60 50.90 12.04
CA GLY A 22 -4.12 52.14 12.62
C GLY A 22 -3.29 52.69 13.79
N TRP A 23 -2.43 51.87 14.39
CA TRP A 23 -1.52 52.26 15.47
C TRP A 23 -0.07 52.44 14.99
N GLY A 24 0.21 52.24 13.71
CA GLY A 24 1.55 52.34 13.14
C GLY A 24 2.48 51.19 13.53
N VAL A 25 1.93 50.04 13.94
CA VAL A 25 2.69 48.85 14.35
C VAL A 25 2.54 47.77 13.27
N LYS A 26 3.68 47.28 12.75
CA LYS A 26 3.72 46.21 11.74
C LYS A 26 4.03 44.86 12.38
N VAL A 27 3.22 43.84 12.10
CA VAL A 27 3.37 42.51 12.69
C VAL A 27 4.23 41.63 11.77
N THR A 28 5.43 41.26 12.24
CA THR A 28 6.43 40.56 11.40
C THR A 28 6.27 39.04 11.40
N ASP A 29 5.90 38.44 12.53
CA ASP A 29 5.71 36.99 12.67
C ASP A 29 4.74 36.68 13.82
N VAL A 30 3.95 35.61 13.67
CA VAL A 30 3.00 35.15 14.68
C VAL A 30 3.09 33.63 14.81
N ALA A 31 3.41 33.17 16.02
CA ALA A 31 3.53 31.75 16.35
C ALA A 31 2.57 31.36 17.48
N ILE A 32 1.69 30.40 17.19
CA ILE A 32 0.84 29.79 18.21
C ILE A 32 1.71 28.96 19.16
N LYS A 33 1.79 29.36 20.43
CA LYS A 33 2.62 28.68 21.45
C LYS A 33 1.95 27.44 22.05
N HIS A 34 0.73 27.56 22.55
CA HIS A 34 -0.01 26.47 23.17
C HIS A 34 -1.50 26.57 22.83
N VAL A 35 -2.14 25.42 22.65
CA VAL A 35 -3.59 25.32 22.47
C VAL A 35 -4.07 24.22 23.41
N ASP A 36 -4.86 24.61 24.40
CA ASP A 36 -5.50 23.68 25.31
C ASP A 36 -6.74 23.10 24.63
N ILE A 37 -6.76 21.77 24.47
CA ILE A 37 -7.89 21.04 23.92
C ILE A 37 -8.41 20.13 25.02
N ASP A 38 -9.73 20.11 25.21
CA ASP A 38 -10.36 19.22 26.18
C ASP A 38 -9.97 17.74 25.91
N PRO A 39 -9.58 16.96 26.93
CA PRO A 39 -9.18 15.57 26.77
C PRO A 39 -10.24 14.68 26.09
N THR A 40 -11.52 15.00 26.22
CA THR A 40 -12.61 14.29 25.52
C THR A 40 -12.56 14.52 24.01
N MET A 41 -12.31 15.76 23.58
CA MET A 41 -12.15 16.13 22.18
C MET A 41 -10.92 15.49 21.55
N VAL A 42 -9.78 15.43 22.26
CA VAL A 42 -8.57 14.78 21.77
C VAL A 42 -8.83 13.29 21.46
N ARG A 43 -9.55 12.59 22.34
CA ARG A 43 -9.93 11.19 22.11
C ARG A 43 -10.87 11.03 20.91
N ALA A 44 -11.83 11.92 20.75
CA ALA A 44 -12.75 11.89 19.61
C ALA A 44 -12.01 12.11 18.27
N ILE A 45 -11.12 13.10 18.22
CA ILE A 45 -10.28 13.38 17.04
C ILE A 45 -9.36 12.21 16.73
N ALA A 46 -8.72 11.62 17.75
CA ALA A 46 -7.85 10.46 17.58
C ALA A 46 -8.62 9.27 16.99
N LYS A 47 -9.80 8.96 17.54
CA LYS A 47 -10.66 7.87 17.06
C LYS A 47 -11.14 8.10 15.62
N GLN A 48 -11.49 9.34 15.28
CA GLN A 48 -11.88 9.69 13.91
C GLN A 48 -10.70 9.58 12.94
N ALA A 49 -9.51 10.05 13.34
CA ALA A 49 -8.31 9.97 12.53
C ALA A 49 -7.89 8.51 12.29
N GLU A 50 -8.02 7.65 13.30
CA GLU A 50 -7.76 6.22 13.21
C GLU A 50 -8.74 5.53 12.26
N ALA A 51 -10.05 5.78 12.41
CA ALA A 51 -11.07 5.21 11.53
C ALA A 51 -10.88 5.64 10.05
N GLU A 52 -10.55 6.90 9.81
CA GLU A 52 -10.25 7.39 8.45
C GLU A 52 -8.96 6.77 7.90
N ARG A 53 -7.94 6.59 8.74
CA ARG A 53 -6.69 5.94 8.34
C ARG A 53 -6.90 4.47 8.00
N GLU A 54 -7.65 3.73 8.81
CA GLU A 54 -8.00 2.34 8.54
C GLU A 54 -8.83 2.20 7.27
N ARG A 55 -9.82 3.08 7.08
CA ARG A 55 -10.62 3.11 5.85
C ARG A 55 -9.75 3.31 4.63
N ARG A 56 -8.86 4.31 4.66
CA ARG A 56 -7.92 4.57 3.55
C ARG A 56 -6.98 3.42 3.30
N ALA A 57 -6.43 2.81 4.36
CA ALA A 57 -5.55 1.65 4.24
C ALA A 57 -6.26 0.47 3.54
N LYS A 58 -7.52 0.20 3.89
CA LYS A 58 -8.32 -0.85 3.23
C LYS A 58 -8.56 -0.56 1.74
N ILE A 59 -8.87 0.67 1.38
CA ILE A 59 -9.06 1.07 -0.02
C ILE A 59 -7.76 0.89 -0.81
N ILE A 60 -6.64 1.39 -0.27
CA ILE A 60 -5.33 1.29 -0.93
C ILE A 60 -4.93 -0.18 -1.12
N ASN A 61 -5.13 -1.03 -0.10
CA ASN A 61 -4.82 -2.45 -0.22
C ASN A 61 -5.70 -3.13 -1.27
N ALA A 62 -7.02 -2.89 -1.25
CA ALA A 62 -7.93 -3.47 -2.23
C ALA A 62 -7.61 -3.02 -3.66
N GLU A 63 -7.22 -1.77 -3.86
CA GLU A 63 -6.78 -1.24 -5.15
C GLU A 63 -5.46 -1.86 -5.60
N GLY A 64 -4.50 -2.01 -4.68
CA GLY A 64 -3.24 -2.71 -4.94
C GLY A 64 -3.45 -4.18 -5.31
N GLU A 65 -4.33 -4.89 -4.61
CA GLU A 65 -4.70 -6.27 -4.92
C GLU A 65 -5.34 -6.39 -6.31
N LEU A 66 -6.27 -5.49 -6.65
CA LEU A 66 -6.90 -5.46 -7.97
C LEU A 66 -5.87 -5.21 -9.08
N GLN A 67 -4.94 -4.27 -8.87
CA GLN A 67 -3.90 -3.96 -9.82
C GLN A 67 -2.96 -5.16 -10.02
N ALA A 68 -2.57 -5.83 -8.93
CA ALA A 68 -1.75 -7.05 -9.00
C ALA A 68 -2.49 -8.18 -9.73
N ALA A 69 -3.76 -8.42 -9.43
CA ALA A 69 -4.57 -9.45 -10.07
C ALA A 69 -4.69 -9.23 -11.59
N LYS A 70 -4.93 -7.98 -12.02
CA LYS A 70 -4.97 -7.62 -13.45
C LYS A 70 -3.66 -7.90 -14.16
N GLN A 71 -2.53 -7.52 -13.56
CA GLN A 71 -1.21 -7.78 -14.16
C GLN A 71 -0.91 -9.28 -14.24
N LEU A 72 -1.31 -10.04 -13.22
CA LEU A 72 -1.16 -11.50 -13.22
C LEU A 72 -2.02 -12.17 -14.29
N ASP A 73 -3.26 -11.73 -14.47
CA ASP A 73 -4.17 -12.23 -15.52
C ASP A 73 -3.64 -11.92 -16.93
N GLU A 74 -3.14 -10.70 -17.14
CA GLU A 74 -2.49 -10.31 -18.39
C GLU A 74 -1.24 -11.16 -18.65
N ALA A 75 -0.38 -11.34 -17.63
CA ALA A 75 0.79 -12.20 -17.73
C ALA A 75 0.40 -13.66 -18.02
N ALA A 76 -0.63 -14.18 -17.38
CA ALA A 76 -1.14 -15.54 -17.61
C ALA A 76 -1.65 -15.69 -19.05
N THR A 77 -2.37 -14.69 -19.57
CA THR A 77 -2.85 -14.66 -20.95
C THR A 77 -1.68 -14.65 -21.94
N ILE A 78 -0.62 -13.87 -21.67
CA ILE A 78 0.58 -13.83 -22.51
C ILE A 78 1.30 -15.18 -22.50
N LEU A 79 1.43 -15.83 -21.33
CA LEU A 79 2.03 -17.16 -21.20
C LEU A 79 1.19 -18.23 -21.91
N ALA A 80 -0.15 -18.17 -21.80
CA ALA A 80 -1.04 -19.11 -22.46
C ALA A 80 -0.96 -19.09 -24.00
N ARG A 81 -0.49 -17.98 -24.61
CA ARG A 81 -0.31 -17.89 -26.07
C ARG A 81 0.70 -18.88 -26.62
N ARG A 82 1.67 -19.33 -25.82
CA ARG A 82 2.73 -20.25 -26.26
C ARG A 82 2.97 -21.34 -25.22
N PRO A 83 2.66 -22.61 -25.51
CA PRO A 83 2.78 -23.70 -24.52
C PRO A 83 4.22 -23.89 -24.01
N GLU A 84 5.24 -23.52 -24.79
CA GLU A 84 6.64 -23.61 -24.39
C GLU A 84 6.99 -22.65 -23.23
N THR A 85 6.25 -21.55 -23.06
CA THR A 85 6.55 -20.54 -22.03
C THR A 85 6.21 -21.01 -20.62
N MET A 86 5.18 -21.85 -20.45
CA MET A 86 4.85 -22.46 -19.16
C MET A 86 5.95 -23.42 -18.71
N GLN A 87 6.60 -24.09 -19.65
CA GLN A 87 7.74 -24.96 -19.37
C GLN A 87 8.97 -24.15 -18.96
N LEU A 88 9.25 -23.03 -19.63
CA LEU A 88 10.30 -22.09 -19.20
C LEU A 88 10.02 -21.49 -17.82
N ARG A 89 8.76 -21.15 -17.52
CA ARG A 89 8.34 -20.69 -16.18
C ARG A 89 8.61 -21.78 -15.14
N TYR A 90 8.24 -23.02 -15.43
CA TYR A 90 8.50 -24.17 -14.54
C TYR A 90 10.01 -24.39 -14.30
N LEU A 91 10.84 -24.29 -15.34
CA LEU A 91 12.29 -24.40 -15.20
C LEU A 91 12.89 -23.22 -14.40
N GLY A 92 12.36 -22.02 -14.58
CA GLY A 92 12.76 -20.83 -13.82
C GLY A 92 12.42 -20.94 -12.34
N THR A 93 11.21 -21.41 -11.99
CA THR A 93 10.83 -21.63 -10.59
C THR A 93 11.70 -22.70 -9.95
N LEU A 94 12.01 -23.80 -10.66
CA LEU A 94 12.95 -24.82 -10.15
C LEU A 94 14.33 -24.22 -9.82
N GLY A 95 14.85 -23.30 -10.63
CA GLY A 95 16.10 -22.60 -10.36
C GLY A 95 16.07 -21.73 -9.11
N GLU A 96 14.95 -21.02 -8.87
CA GLU A 96 14.75 -20.23 -7.64
C GLU A 96 14.68 -21.13 -6.39
N PHE A 97 13.98 -22.28 -6.49
CA PHE A 97 13.83 -23.20 -5.36
C PHE A 97 15.14 -23.89 -4.95
N VAL A 98 16.02 -24.22 -5.91
CA VAL A 98 17.34 -24.85 -5.63
C VAL A 98 18.26 -23.92 -4.84
N ASN A 99 18.06 -22.60 -4.94
CA ASN A 99 18.79 -21.61 -4.13
C ASN A 99 18.16 -21.33 -2.76
N SER A 100 16.96 -21.85 -2.47
CA SER A 100 16.31 -21.68 -1.17
C SER A 100 16.78 -22.75 -0.17
N LYS A 101 17.29 -22.33 0.99
CA LYS A 101 17.68 -23.23 2.09
C LYS A 101 16.41 -23.82 2.76
N GLY A 102 15.86 -24.91 2.23
CA GLY A 102 14.70 -25.60 2.80
C GLY A 102 14.65 -27.08 2.41
N SER A 103 14.66 -27.99 3.39
CA SER A 103 14.87 -29.43 3.21
C SER A 103 13.61 -30.26 2.87
N THR A 104 12.50 -29.64 2.45
CA THR A 104 11.28 -30.38 2.08
C THR A 104 10.75 -29.87 0.77
N ILE A 105 10.89 -30.70 -0.26
CA ILE A 105 10.56 -30.41 -1.65
C ILE A 105 9.20 -31.07 -1.95
N VAL A 106 8.15 -30.26 -2.06
CA VAL A 106 6.84 -30.71 -2.55
C VAL A 106 6.76 -30.33 -4.02
N LEU A 107 6.95 -31.31 -4.91
CA LEU A 107 6.86 -31.14 -6.37
C LEU A 107 5.44 -31.50 -6.83
N PRO A 108 4.58 -30.51 -7.15
CA PRO A 108 3.33 -30.80 -7.84
C PRO A 108 3.65 -31.22 -9.28
N MET A 109 3.59 -32.52 -9.54
CA MET A 109 3.80 -33.08 -10.86
C MET A 109 2.49 -33.00 -11.67
N PRO A 110 2.53 -32.59 -12.95
CA PRO A 110 1.36 -32.63 -13.83
C PRO A 110 0.82 -34.06 -13.96
N MET A 111 -0.51 -34.20 -13.92
CA MET A 111 -1.19 -35.50 -14.06
C MET A 111 -0.82 -36.23 -15.37
N ASP A 112 -0.48 -35.48 -16.42
CA ASP A 112 -0.06 -36.02 -17.71
C ASP A 112 1.30 -36.73 -17.66
N LEU A 113 2.19 -36.32 -16.75
CA LEU A 113 3.48 -36.99 -16.54
C LEU A 113 3.33 -38.25 -15.67
N LEU A 114 2.41 -38.20 -14.69
CA LEU A 114 2.03 -39.32 -13.85
C LEU A 114 1.41 -40.46 -14.66
N SER A 115 0.52 -40.14 -15.62
CA SER A 115 -0.12 -41.14 -16.48
C SER A 115 0.87 -41.80 -17.45
N ALA A 116 1.88 -41.07 -17.94
CA ALA A 116 2.94 -41.64 -18.77
C ALA A 116 3.86 -42.63 -18.02
N VAL A 117 4.02 -42.45 -16.71
CA VAL A 117 4.86 -43.32 -15.85
C VAL A 117 4.06 -44.47 -15.22
N LEU A 118 2.81 -44.26 -14.80
CA LEU A 118 1.93 -45.32 -14.26
C LEU A 118 1.17 -46.10 -15.34
N GLY A 119 1.02 -45.57 -16.56
CA GLY A 119 0.19 -46.12 -17.63
C GLY A 119 0.78 -47.30 -18.41
N LYS A 120 1.80 -47.98 -17.87
CA LYS A 120 2.37 -49.18 -18.49
C LYS A 120 2.48 -50.35 -17.52
N LYS A 121 1.39 -50.69 -16.84
CA LYS A 121 1.10 -52.03 -16.28
C LYS A 121 -0.34 -52.14 -15.76
N ALA A 122 -1.26 -52.50 -16.65
CA ALA A 122 -2.40 -53.36 -16.32
C ALA A 122 -2.89 -53.99 -17.64
N ALA A 123 -2.80 -55.32 -17.67
CA ALA A 123 -3.26 -56.32 -18.64
C ALA A 123 -3.94 -55.85 -19.95
#